data_AF-A0A833GKX0-F1
#
_entry.id   AF-A0A833GKX0-F1
#
_cell.length_a   1.000
_cell.length_b   1.000
_cell.length_c   1.000
_cell.angle_alpha   90.00
_cell.angle_beta   90.00
_cell.angle_gamma   90.00
#
_symmetry.space_group_name_H-M   'P 1'
#
loop_
_entity.id
_entity.type
_entity.pdbx_description
1 polymer ?
#
loop_
_entity_poly.entity_id
_entity_poly.type
_entity_poly.pdbx_seq_one_letter_code
_entity_poly.pdbx_strand_id
1 'polypeptide(L)'
;MDKLQILGIVQFIAVPVLLVIALAVRFAGNSKPLNIVNYANVKDTTALHRWAGNRLLILPIAFAAAGVLSLKDPALALPLLGATVWLVIGLCIYLAIGSRKFEGTH
;
A
#
# COMPACT_ATOMS: atom_id res chain seq x y z
N MET A 1 -5.24 -29.09 -3.93
CA MET A 1 -5.29 -27.61 -3.91
C MET A 1 -4.88 -27.15 -5.29
N ASP A 2 -5.77 -26.49 -6.00
CA ASP A 2 -5.50 -26.04 -7.36
C ASP A 2 -4.43 -24.93 -7.34
N LYS A 3 -3.57 -24.85 -8.36
CA LYS A 3 -2.48 -23.85 -8.41
C LYS A 3 -2.99 -22.41 -8.22
N LEU A 4 -4.22 -22.15 -8.66
CA LEU A 4 -4.90 -20.86 -8.53
C LEU A 4 -5.37 -20.56 -7.11
N GLN A 5 -5.73 -21.59 -6.32
CA GLN A 5 -6.10 -21.42 -4.91
C GLN A 5 -4.89 -21.01 -4.06
N ILE A 6 -3.69 -21.51 -4.41
CA ILE A 6 -2.44 -21.11 -3.76
C ILE A 6 -2.21 -19.60 -3.94
N LEU A 7 -2.49 -19.05 -5.13
CA LEU A 7 -2.37 -17.61 -5.38
C LEU A 7 -3.32 -16.78 -4.51
N GLY A 8 -4.57 -17.23 -4.31
CA GLY A 8 -5.52 -16.58 -3.40
C GLY A 8 -5.05 -16.58 -1.95
N ILE A 9 -4.43 -17.69 -1.50
CA ILE A 9 -3.84 -17.79 -0.16
C ILE A 9 -2.65 -16.82 -0.02
N VAL A 10 -1.79 -16.73 -1.02
CA VAL A 10 -0.66 -15.78 -1.04
C VAL A 10 -1.15 -14.33 -0.94
N GLN A 11 -2.21 -13.97 -1.65
CA GLN A 11 -2.83 -12.63 -1.54
C GLN A 11 -3.32 -12.36 -0.11
N PHE A 12 -3.90 -13.36 0.55
CA PHE A 12 -4.35 -13.25 1.94
C PHE A 12 -3.18 -13.09 2.93
N ILE A 13 -2.10 -13.84 2.74
CA ILE A 13 -0.89 -13.75 3.57
C ILE A 13 -0.23 -12.37 3.45
N ALA A 14 -0.34 -11.71 2.29
CA ALA A 14 0.17 -10.36 2.09
C ALA A 14 -0.59 -9.30 2.92
N VAL A 15 -1.87 -9.53 3.26
CA VAL A 15 -2.71 -8.57 3.99
C VAL A 15 -2.11 -8.13 5.34
N PRO A 16 -1.75 -9.03 6.29
CA PRO A 16 -1.18 -8.62 7.56
C PRO A 16 0.15 -7.87 7.38
N VAL A 17 0.98 -8.27 6.43
CA VAL A 17 2.26 -7.58 6.13
C VAL A 17 2.00 -6.16 5.63
N LEU A 18 1.09 -6.00 4.67
CA LEU A 18 0.72 -4.70 4.11
C LEU A 18 0.04 -3.80 5.15
N LEU A 19 -0.77 -4.38 6.04
CA LEU A 19 -1.39 -3.66 7.14
C LEU A 19 -0.34 -3.14 8.13
N VAL A 20 0.61 -3.99 8.53
CA VAL A 20 1.72 -3.58 9.41
C VAL A 20 2.52 -2.44 8.77
N ILE A 21 2.85 -2.52 7.48
CA ILE A 21 3.57 -1.45 6.78
C ILE A 21 2.75 -0.15 6.76
N ALA A 22 1.46 -0.23 6.42
CA ALA A 22 0.59 0.95 6.38
C ALA A 22 0.48 1.64 7.76
N LEU A 23 0.33 0.85 8.82
CA LEU A 23 0.28 1.35 10.20
C LEU A 23 1.65 1.88 10.65
N ALA A 24 2.74 1.19 10.33
CA ALA A 24 4.09 1.66 10.65
C ALA A 24 4.38 3.02 10.01
N VAL A 25 4.02 3.21 8.74
CA VAL A 25 4.14 4.52 8.07
C VAL A 25 3.21 5.54 8.72
N ARG A 26 1.96 5.19 9.04
CA ARG A 26 1.01 6.10 9.69
C ARG A 26 1.49 6.63 11.05
N PHE A 27 2.15 5.77 11.82
CA PHE A 27 2.60 6.06 13.19
C PHE A 27 4.11 6.30 13.30
N ALA A 28 4.80 6.54 12.17
CA ALA A 28 6.25 6.75 12.15
C ALA A 28 6.72 8.02 12.87
N GLY A 29 5.82 8.95 13.21
CA GLY A 29 6.16 10.20 13.89
C GLY A 29 7.20 11.01 13.10
N ASN A 30 8.38 11.22 13.70
CA ASN A 30 9.51 11.95 13.08
C ASN A 30 10.55 11.05 12.40
N SER A 31 10.39 9.72 12.45
CA SER A 31 11.26 8.80 11.71
C SER A 31 11.09 9.02 10.20
N LYS A 32 12.10 8.64 9.40
CA LYS A 32 12.11 8.89 7.94
C LYS A 32 11.95 7.58 7.14
N PRO A 33 10.79 6.90 7.20
CA PRO A 33 10.61 5.61 6.52
C PRO A 33 10.48 5.70 5.00
N LEU A 34 10.15 6.87 4.45
CA LEU A 34 9.90 7.06 3.01
C LEU A 34 11.14 7.63 2.31
N ASN A 35 12.06 6.76 1.88
CA ASN A 35 13.31 7.19 1.21
C ASN A 35 13.11 8.00 -0.08
N ILE A 36 11.91 7.95 -0.68
CA ILE A 36 11.57 8.72 -1.88
C ILE A 36 11.28 10.21 -1.59
N VAL A 37 11.07 10.58 -0.33
CA VAL A 37 10.69 11.95 0.07
C VAL A 37 11.91 12.73 0.53
N ASN A 38 12.08 13.96 0.02
CA ASN A 38 13.07 14.88 0.56
C ASN A 38 12.58 15.51 1.88
N TYR A 39 12.83 14.82 2.98
CA TYR A 39 12.47 15.27 4.32
C TYR A 39 13.08 16.62 4.74
N ALA A 40 14.13 17.11 4.07
CA ALA A 40 14.70 18.44 4.37
C ALA A 40 13.73 19.59 4.05
N ASN A 41 12.83 19.37 3.09
CA ASN A 41 11.88 20.38 2.63
C ASN A 41 10.48 20.22 3.24
N VAL A 42 10.26 19.17 4.03
CA VAL A 42 8.94 18.84 4.59
C VAL A 42 8.70 19.65 5.86
N LYS A 43 7.66 20.50 5.85
CA LYS A 43 7.29 21.34 7.00
C LYS A 43 6.65 20.56 8.14
N ASP A 44 5.84 19.54 7.81
CA ASP A 44 5.16 18.67 8.79
C ASP A 44 5.27 17.20 8.38
N THR A 45 6.23 16.50 8.99
CA THR A 45 6.50 15.08 8.79
C THR A 45 5.36 14.19 9.30
N THR A 46 4.69 14.58 10.39
CA THR A 46 3.63 13.79 11.01
C THR A 46 2.37 13.82 10.14
N ALA A 47 2.01 14.99 9.59
CA ALA A 47 0.90 15.09 8.63
C ALA A 47 1.17 14.29 7.35
N LEU A 48 2.40 14.34 6.83
CA LEU A 48 2.82 13.52 5.68
C LEU A 48 2.64 12.02 5.97
N HIS A 49 3.15 11.54 7.11
CA HIS A 49 3.07 10.13 7.51
C HIS A 49 1.63 9.66 7.73
N ARG A 50 0.79 10.46 8.41
CA ARG A 50 -0.64 10.15 8.55
C ARG A 50 -1.36 10.12 7.21
N TRP A 51 -1.05 11.06 6.32
CA TRP A 51 -1.61 11.09 4.99
C TRP A 51 -1.19 9.86 4.18
N ALA A 52 0.10 9.56 4.11
CA ALA A 52 0.66 8.44 3.36
C ALA A 52 0.18 7.09 3.91
N GLY A 53 0.27 6.89 5.23
CA GLY A 53 -0.19 5.69 5.91
C GLY A 53 -1.68 5.41 5.68
N ASN A 54 -2.54 6.44 5.70
CA ASN A 54 -3.96 6.27 5.39
C ASN A 54 -4.20 5.79 3.95
N ARG A 55 -3.37 6.20 3.00
CA ARG A 55 -3.49 5.75 1.61
C ARG A 55 -2.89 4.35 1.42
N LEU A 56 -1.84 4.01 2.16
CA LEU A 56 -1.29 2.66 2.18
C LEU A 56 -2.28 1.62 2.70
N LEU A 57 -3.27 2.01 3.53
CA LEU A 57 -4.37 1.11 3.94
C LEU A 57 -5.26 0.64 2.78
N ILE A 58 -5.20 1.29 1.61
CA ILE A 58 -5.91 0.82 0.41
C ILE A 58 -5.38 -0.56 -0.03
N LEU A 59 -4.07 -0.82 0.12
CA LEU A 59 -3.46 -2.09 -0.29
C LEU A 59 -3.98 -3.30 0.50
N PRO A 60 -3.92 -3.35 1.85
CA PRO A 60 -4.43 -4.51 2.58
C PRO A 60 -5.94 -4.73 2.34
N ILE A 61 -6.73 -3.66 2.16
CA ILE A 61 -8.16 -3.77 1.82
C ILE A 61 -8.33 -4.41 0.43
N ALA A 62 -7.61 -3.92 -0.57
CA ALA A 62 -7.68 -4.45 -1.94
C ALA A 62 -7.20 -5.90 -2.01
N PHE A 63 -6.11 -6.26 -1.33
CA PHE A 63 -5.60 -7.63 -1.26
C PHE A 63 -6.55 -8.56 -0.52
N ALA A 64 -7.20 -8.12 0.57
CA ALA A 64 -8.20 -8.90 1.26
C ALA A 64 -9.43 -9.15 0.37
N ALA A 65 -9.94 -8.11 -0.31
CA ALA A 65 -11.04 -8.25 -1.25
C ALA A 65 -10.69 -9.19 -2.42
N ALA A 66 -9.50 -9.02 -3.01
CA ALA A 66 -9.00 -9.87 -4.07
C ALA A 66 -8.86 -11.33 -3.61
N GLY A 67 -8.32 -11.57 -2.42
CA GLY A 67 -8.20 -12.91 -1.84
C GLY A 67 -9.56 -13.57 -1.65
N VAL A 68 -10.56 -12.87 -1.11
CA VAL A 68 -11.92 -13.41 -0.92
C VAL A 68 -12.57 -13.74 -2.27
N LEU A 69 -12.45 -12.85 -3.26
CA LEU A 69 -12.99 -13.09 -4.60
C LEU A 69 -12.29 -14.27 -5.29
N SER A 70 -10.98 -14.39 -5.14
CA SER A 70 -10.18 -15.50 -5.70
C SER A 70 -10.49 -16.85 -5.06
N LEU A 71 -10.91 -16.86 -3.78
CA LEU A 71 -11.35 -18.08 -3.10
C LEU A 71 -12.75 -18.53 -3.57
N LYS A 72 -13.62 -17.58 -3.95
CA LYS A 72 -14.94 -17.87 -4.52
C LYS A 72 -14.85 -18.34 -5.97
N ASP A 73 -13.99 -17.71 -6.76
CA ASP A 73 -13.74 -18.05 -8.15
C ASP A 73 -12.23 -18.07 -8.44
N PRO A 74 -11.61 -19.27 -8.48
CA PRO A 74 -10.18 -19.41 -8.74
C PRO A 74 -9.74 -18.84 -10.10
N ALA A 75 -10.64 -18.73 -11.09
CA ALA A 75 -10.29 -18.16 -12.39
C ALA A 75 -9.94 -16.65 -12.29
N LEU A 76 -10.45 -15.97 -11.26
CA LEU A 76 -10.17 -14.56 -11.00
C LEU A 76 -8.83 -14.32 -10.28
N ALA A 77 -8.18 -15.37 -9.75
CA ALA A 77 -6.98 -15.21 -8.93
C ALA A 77 -5.84 -14.50 -9.67
N LEU A 78 -5.59 -14.89 -10.92
CA LEU A 78 -4.53 -14.30 -11.75
C LEU A 78 -4.83 -12.84 -12.15
N PRO A 79 -6.00 -12.48 -12.71
CA PRO A 79 -6.28 -11.09 -13.06
C PRO A 79 -6.34 -10.18 -11.81
N LEU A 80 -6.87 -10.67 -10.68
CA LEU A 80 -6.86 -9.90 -9.43
C LEU A 80 -5.46 -9.70 -8.86
N LEU A 81 -4.56 -10.68 -9.02
CA LEU A 81 -3.15 -10.51 -8.67
C LEU A 81 -2.50 -9.43 -9.55
N GLY A 82 -2.74 -9.48 -10.86
CA GLY A 82 -2.26 -8.44 -11.78
C GLY A 82 -2.77 -7.05 -11.40
N ALA A 83 -4.07 -6.92 -11.14
CA ALA A 83 -4.69 -5.65 -10.76
C ALA A 83 -4.13 -5.10 -9.43
N THR A 84 -3.92 -5.97 -8.44
CA THR A 84 -3.36 -5.56 -7.14
C THR A 84 -1.89 -5.16 -7.25
N VAL A 85 -1.09 -5.78 -8.12
CA VAL A 85 0.28 -5.34 -8.42
C VAL A 85 0.28 -3.96 -9.07
N TRP A 86 -0.58 -3.73 -10.08
CA TRP A 86 -0.72 -2.42 -10.70
C TRP A 86 -1.17 -1.35 -9.69
N LEU A 87 -2.04 -1.70 -8.76
CA LEU A 87 -2.47 -0.81 -7.68
C LEU A 87 -1.30 -0.40 -6.78
N VAL A 88 -0.38 -1.32 -6.45
CA VAL A 88 0.84 -1.00 -5.68
C VAL A 88 1.68 0.03 -6.42
N ILE A 89 1.94 -0.18 -7.71
CA ILE A 89 2.74 0.75 -8.54
C ILE A 89 2.07 2.12 -8.59
N GLY A 90 0.77 2.16 -8.90
CA GLY A 90 0.00 3.40 -8.96
C GLY A 90 -0.02 4.14 -7.63
N LEU A 91 -0.10 3.42 -6.51
CA LEU A 91 -0.07 4.02 -5.18
C LEU A 91 1.31 4.57 -4.84
N CYS A 92 2.40 3.89 -5.19
CA CYS A 92 3.76 4.40 -5.02
C CYS A 92 3.96 5.72 -5.80
N ILE A 93 3.51 5.76 -7.05
CA ILE A 93 3.56 6.98 -7.88
C ILE A 93 2.71 8.09 -7.25
N TYR A 94 1.48 7.77 -6.83
CA TYR A 94 0.58 8.71 -6.20
C TYR A 94 1.17 9.29 -4.91
N LEU A 95 1.81 8.46 -4.08
CA LEU A 95 2.48 8.89 -2.86
C LEU A 95 3.69 9.79 -3.18
N ALA A 96 4.49 9.45 -4.18
CA ALA A 96 5.67 10.23 -4.59
C ALA A 96 5.30 11.62 -5.15
N ILE A 97 4.20 11.71 -5.90
CA ILE A 97 3.70 12.99 -6.40
C ILE A 97 2.99 13.75 -5.27
N GLY A 98 2.13 13.07 -4.53
CA GLY A 98 1.30 13.67 -3.49
C GLY A 98 2.07 14.08 -2.24
N SER A 99 3.28 13.55 -2.00
CA SER A 99 4.15 14.01 -0.91
C SER A 99 4.65 15.43 -1.13
N ARG A 100 4.79 15.87 -2.39
CA ARG A 100 5.30 17.21 -2.74
C ARG A 100 4.46 18.35 -2.18
N LYS A 101 3.16 18.14 -1.94
CA LYS A 101 2.30 19.17 -1.31
C LYS A 101 2.66 19.48 0.15
N PHE A 102 3.46 18.62 0.79
CA PHE A 102 3.98 18.83 2.14
C PHE A 102 5.36 19.47 2.14
N GLU A 103 5.97 19.60 0.95
CA GLU A 103 7.20 20.37 0.79
C GLU A 103 6.85 21.85 0.86
N GLY A 104 7.65 22.62 1.62
CA GLY A 104 7.54 24.06 1.63
C GLY A 104 7.99 24.62 0.29
N THR A 105 7.07 25.21 -0.47
CA THR A 105 7.44 26.16 -1.52
C THR A 105 8.35 27.22 -0.90
N HIS A 106 9.58 27.32 -1.42
CA HIS A 106 10.40 28.53 -1.28
C HIS A 106 9.76 29.66 -2.06
#